data_AF-A0A937NB94-F1
#
_entry.id   AF-A0A937NB94-F1
#
_cell.length_a   1.000
_cell.length_b   1.000
_cell.length_c   1.000
_cell.angle_alpha   90.00
_cell.angle_beta   90.00
_cell.angle_gamma   90.00
#
_symmetry.space_group_name_H-M   'P 1'
#
loop_
_entity.id
_entity.type
_entity.pdbx_description
1 polymer ?
#
loop_
_entity_poly.entity_id
_entity_poly.type
_entity_poly.pdbx_seq_one_letter_code
_entity_poly.pdbx_strand_id
1 'polypeptide(L)'
;MLNEGIVVNDAAVLVKSEIINQIRRLGPTSPDELEQVVFESLTGHKREEVDWDIEDNQAGYYTWLKSFDQLIEELVQDGYILVERQGDGPERVIAPTEKLPSIDYSQLVHPRA
;
A
#
# COMPACT_ATOMS: atom_id res chain seq x y z
N MET A 1 -25.94 12.41 15.54
CA MET A 1 -25.56 11.76 14.27
C MET A 1 -24.06 11.90 14.18
N LEU A 2 -23.33 10.82 14.50
CA LEU A 2 -21.87 10.80 14.50
C LEU A 2 -21.39 10.59 13.06
N ASN A 3 -20.40 11.38 12.67
CA ASN A 3 -19.79 11.38 11.34
C ASN A 3 -18.98 10.10 11.14
N GLU A 4 -19.61 9.04 10.63
CA GLU A 4 -18.95 7.77 10.30
C GLU A 4 -18.30 7.76 8.90
N GLY A 5 -18.37 8.86 8.15
CA GLY A 5 -17.93 8.92 6.74
C GLY A 5 -16.53 9.48 6.46
N ILE A 6 -15.83 10.06 7.44
CA ILE A 6 -14.58 10.82 7.19
C ILE A 6 -13.32 10.02 7.59
N VAL A 7 -13.39 9.18 8.62
CA VAL A 7 -12.18 8.54 9.19
C VAL A 7 -11.64 7.39 8.31
N VAL A 8 -12.50 6.72 7.52
CA VAL A 8 -12.09 5.59 6.67
C VAL A 8 -11.38 6.07 5.39
N ASN A 9 -11.70 7.29 4.93
CA ASN A 9 -11.14 7.83 3.70
C ASN A 9 -9.67 8.26 3.90
N ASP A 10 -9.34 8.84 5.05
CA ASP A 10 -7.98 9.32 5.33
C ASP A 10 -6.94 8.19 5.38
N ALA A 11 -7.27 7.05 6.00
CA ALA A 11 -6.36 5.92 6.10
C ALA A 11 -6.10 5.24 4.75
N ALA A 12 -7.14 5.02 3.94
CA ALA A 12 -6.99 4.44 2.62
C ALA A 12 -6.19 5.37 1.68
N VAL A 13 -6.45 6.68 1.74
CA VAL A 13 -5.69 7.68 0.98
C VAL A 13 -4.23 7.73 1.43
N LEU A 14 -3.96 7.66 2.73
CA LEU A 14 -2.60 7.54 3.28
C LEU A 14 -1.85 6.34 2.70
N VAL A 15 -2.45 5.16 2.78
CA VAL A 15 -1.83 3.92 2.28
C VAL A 15 -1.62 3.99 0.77
N LYS A 16 -2.62 4.45 -0.01
CA LYS A 16 -2.47 4.63 -1.47
C LYS A 16 -1.35 5.59 -1.83
N SER A 17 -1.25 6.71 -1.12
CA SER A 17 -0.18 7.70 -1.31
C SER A 17 1.19 7.07 -1.06
N GLU A 18 1.31 6.28 0.01
CA GLU A 18 2.55 5.60 0.35
C GLU A 18 2.91 4.50 -0.65
N ILE A 19 1.93 3.71 -1.11
CA ILE A 19 2.10 2.74 -2.20
C ILE A 19 2.69 3.43 -3.43
N ILE A 20 2.08 4.55 -3.88
CA ILE A 20 2.56 5.31 -5.06
C ILE A 20 3.98 5.84 -4.84
N ASN A 21 4.30 6.34 -3.64
CA ASN A 21 5.63 6.86 -3.33
C ASN A 21 6.68 5.73 -3.37
N GLN A 22 6.40 4.60 -2.75
CA GLN A 22 7.35 3.49 -2.67
C GLN A 22 7.54 2.79 -4.02
N ILE A 23 6.47 2.54 -4.78
CA ILE A 23 6.59 1.91 -6.11
C ILE A 23 7.35 2.77 -7.11
N ARG A 24 7.28 4.11 -6.99
CA ARG A 24 8.09 5.05 -7.79
C ARG A 24 9.57 5.06 -7.39
N ARG A 25 9.89 4.80 -6.12
CA ARG A 25 11.27 4.72 -5.62
C ARG A 25 11.92 3.38 -5.96
N LEU A 26 11.17 2.29 -5.81
CA LEU A 26 11.63 0.92 -6.10
C LEU A 26 11.73 0.66 -7.61
N GLY A 27 10.79 1.17 -8.40
CA GLY A 27 10.59 0.76 -9.79
C GLY A 27 9.80 -0.56 -9.88
N PRO A 28 9.89 -1.31 -11.00
CA PRO A 28 9.23 -2.60 -11.14
C PRO A 28 9.66 -3.59 -10.05
N THR A 29 8.70 -4.16 -9.33
CA THR A 29 8.93 -5.02 -8.15
C THR A 29 7.81 -6.06 -8.00
N SER A 30 7.89 -6.93 -7.00
CA SER A 30 6.83 -7.88 -6.64
C SER A 30 5.82 -7.26 -5.66
N PRO A 31 4.57 -7.76 -5.61
CA PRO A 31 3.60 -7.35 -4.61
C PRO A 31 4.07 -7.52 -3.16
N ASP A 32 4.79 -8.60 -2.84
CA ASP A 32 5.29 -8.86 -1.49
C ASP A 32 6.40 -7.86 -1.08
N GLU A 33 7.32 -7.54 -1.99
CA GLU A 33 8.36 -6.54 -1.71
C GLU A 33 7.75 -5.14 -1.53
N LEU A 34 6.77 -4.75 -2.36
CA LEU A 34 6.08 -3.47 -2.18
C LEU A 34 5.30 -3.42 -0.86
N GLU A 35 4.59 -4.49 -0.52
CA GLU A 35 3.85 -4.58 0.74
C GLU A 35 4.78 -4.40 1.94
N GLN A 36 5.93 -5.09 1.96
CA GLN A 36 6.89 -5.00 3.06
C GLN A 36 7.40 -3.58 3.26
N VAL A 37 7.81 -2.88 2.19
CA VAL A 37 8.34 -1.51 2.32
C VAL A 37 7.27 -0.50 2.72
N VAL A 38 6.02 -0.69 2.28
CA VAL A 38 4.90 0.18 2.66
C VAL A 38 4.55 -0.07 4.13
N PHE A 39 4.48 -1.34 4.54
CA PHE A 39 4.23 -1.71 5.93
C PHE A 39 5.30 -1.12 6.86
N GLU A 40 6.59 -1.28 6.54
CA GLU A 40 7.69 -0.71 7.33
C GLU A 40 7.63 0.82 7.36
N SER A 41 7.34 1.46 6.23
CA SER A 41 7.25 2.92 6.16
C SER A 41 6.09 3.50 6.99
N LEU A 42 4.96 2.80 7.08
CA LEU A 42 3.78 3.26 7.82
C LEU A 42 3.84 2.91 9.31
N THR A 43 4.40 1.77 9.67
CA THR A 43 4.43 1.28 11.06
C THR A 43 5.73 1.60 11.78
N GLY A 44 6.82 1.86 11.05
CA GLY A 44 8.17 1.97 11.60
C GLY A 44 8.79 0.63 12.01
N HIS A 45 8.13 -0.49 11.69
CA HIS A 45 8.54 -1.84 12.09
C HIS A 45 8.59 -2.77 10.89
N LYS A 46 9.57 -3.68 10.90
CA LYS A 46 9.63 -4.72 9.88
C LYS A 46 8.60 -5.80 10.18
N ARG A 47 8.09 -6.46 9.14
CA ARG A 47 7.23 -7.65 9.27
C ARG A 47 7.87 -8.74 10.14
N GLU A 48 9.18 -8.87 10.08
CA GLU A 48 9.99 -9.82 10.85
C GLU A 48 9.96 -9.55 12.37
N GLU A 49 9.68 -8.31 12.77
CA GLU A 49 9.65 -7.87 14.16
C GLU A 49 8.28 -8.05 14.81
N VAL A 50 7.27 -8.44 14.03
CA VAL A 50 5.92 -8.70 14.53
C VAL A 50 5.93 -9.99 15.36
N ASP A 51 5.43 -9.89 16.59
CA ASP A 51 5.21 -11.06 17.44
C ASP A 51 4.00 -11.85 16.95
N TRP A 52 4.27 -12.92 16.20
CA TRP A 52 3.24 -13.78 15.62
C TRP A 52 2.59 -14.73 16.62
N ASP A 53 3.11 -14.88 17.84
CA ASP A 53 2.45 -15.70 18.87
C ASP A 53 1.19 -15.01 19.42
N ILE A 54 1.03 -13.71 19.13
CA ILE A 54 -0.16 -12.92 19.47
C ILE A 54 -1.21 -13.06 18.35
N GLU A 55 -2.36 -13.65 18.67
CA GLU A 55 -3.48 -13.88 17.73
C GLU A 55 -3.95 -12.57 17.06
N ASP A 56 -4.04 -11.48 17.83
CA ASP A 56 -4.44 -10.16 17.30
C ASP A 56 -3.47 -9.62 16.25
N ASN A 57 -2.17 -9.90 16.38
CA ASN A 57 -1.17 -9.49 15.37
C ASN A 57 -1.37 -10.25 14.06
N GLN A 58 -1.64 -11.56 14.14
CA GLN A 58 -1.94 -12.38 12.96
C GLN A 58 -3.23 -11.89 12.27
N ALA A 59 -4.29 -11.65 13.03
CA ALA A 59 -5.57 -11.17 12.51
C ALA A 59 -5.45 -9.76 11.90
N GLY A 60 -4.71 -8.88 12.56
CA GLY A 60 -4.40 -7.54 12.08
C GLY A 60 -3.63 -7.57 10.77
N TYR A 61 -2.58 -8.39 10.69
CA TYR A 61 -1.78 -8.51 9.47
C TYR A 61 -2.56 -9.15 8.31
N TYR A 62 -3.39 -10.15 8.58
CA TYR A 62 -4.28 -10.72 7.56
C TYR A 62 -5.24 -9.66 6.98
N THR A 63 -5.80 -8.81 7.85
CA THR A 63 -6.68 -7.72 7.43
C THR A 63 -5.92 -6.66 6.64
N TRP A 64 -4.68 -6.35 7.04
CA TRP A 64 -3.77 -5.48 6.31
C TRP A 64 -3.52 -6.00 4.89
N LEU A 65 -3.10 -7.26 4.73
CA LEU A 65 -2.84 -7.85 3.41
C LEU A 65 -4.04 -7.76 2.47
N LYS A 66 -5.23 -8.13 2.97
CA LYS A 66 -6.46 -8.05 2.17
C LYS A 66 -6.80 -6.62 1.75
N SER A 67 -6.59 -5.66 2.66
CA SER A 67 -6.82 -4.24 2.37
C SER A 67 -5.79 -3.72 1.37
N PHE A 68 -4.53 -4.11 1.52
CA PHE A 68 -3.44 -3.74 0.62
C PHE A 68 -3.70 -4.23 -0.81
N ASP A 69 -4.08 -5.49 -0.99
CA ASP A 69 -4.44 -6.05 -2.29
C ASP A 69 -5.59 -5.27 -2.95
N GLN A 70 -6.63 -4.94 -2.18
CA GLN A 70 -7.75 -4.13 -2.68
C GLN A 70 -7.28 -2.73 -3.12
N LEU A 71 -6.41 -2.07 -2.34
CA LEU A 71 -5.91 -0.74 -2.69
C LEU A 71 -5.02 -0.77 -3.95
N ILE A 72 -4.26 -1.85 -4.16
CA ILE A 72 -3.51 -2.05 -5.41
C ILE A 72 -4.47 -2.16 -6.60
N GLU A 73 -5.55 -2.95 -6.49
CA GLU A 73 -6.55 -3.04 -7.57
C GLU A 73 -7.19 -1.70 -7.89
N GLU A 74 -7.53 -0.91 -6.87
CA GLU A 74 -8.05 0.45 -7.05
C GLU A 74 -7.03 1.36 -7.74
N LEU A 75 -5.75 1.30 -7.36
CA LEU A 75 -4.68 2.09 -8.00
C LEU A 75 -4.40 1.65 -9.46
N VAL A 76 -4.62 0.37 -9.78
CA VAL A 76 -4.56 -0.13 -11.16
C VAL A 76 -5.74 0.41 -11.98
N GLN A 77 -6.95 0.37 -11.43
CA GLN A 77 -8.14 0.93 -12.08
C GLN A 77 -8.02 2.45 -12.29
N ASP A 78 -7.45 3.14 -11.31
CA ASP A 78 -7.15 4.56 -11.39
C ASP A 78 -5.99 4.86 -12.36
N GLY A 79 -5.23 3.85 -12.80
CA GLY A 79 -4.13 3.99 -13.75
C GLY A 79 -2.86 4.58 -13.16
N TYR A 80 -2.61 4.37 -11.86
CA TYR A 80 -1.35 4.71 -11.19
C TYR A 80 -0.32 3.58 -11.25
N ILE A 81 -0.79 2.33 -11.28
CA ILE A 81 0.04 1.11 -11.26
C ILE A 81 -0.28 0.25 -12.47
N LEU A 82 0.74 -0.39 -13.03
CA LEU A 82 0.62 -1.48 -13.99
C LEU A 82 0.90 -2.81 -13.29
N VAL A 83 0.14 -3.84 -13.63
CA VAL A 83 0.37 -5.22 -13.19
C VAL A 83 0.67 -6.05 -14.44
N GLU A 84 1.88 -6.59 -14.52
CA GLU A 84 2.30 -7.49 -15.58
C GLU A 84 2.49 -8.90 -15.00
N ARG A 85 2.20 -9.92 -15.80
CA ARG A 85 2.59 -11.30 -15.45
C ARG A 85 4.01 -11.55 -15.93
N GLN A 86 4.85 -12.08 -15.06
CA GLN A 86 6.19 -12.48 -15.42
C GLN A 86 6.15 -13.91 -15.98
N GLY A 87 6.09 -14.02 -17.32
CA GLY A 87 6.05 -15.31 -18.01
C GLY A 87 4.77 -16.13 -17.75
N ASP A 88 4.88 -17.46 -17.85
CA ASP A 88 3.77 -18.39 -17.67
C ASP A 88 3.47 -18.74 -16.20
N GLY A 89 4.19 -18.13 -15.25
CA GLY A 89 4.04 -18.35 -13.81
C GLY A 89 2.96 -17.48 -13.14
N PRO A 90 2.68 -17.71 -11.85
CA PRO A 90 1.77 -16.86 -11.07
C PRO A 90 2.41 -15.52 -10.63
N GLU A 91 3.71 -15.35 -10.85
CA GLU A 91 4.47 -14.16 -10.43
C GLU A 91 3.97 -12.91 -11.15
N ARG A 92 3.62 -11.91 -10.34
CA ARG A 92 3.17 -10.60 -10.80
C ARG A 92 4.29 -9.61 -10.57
N VAL A 93 4.56 -8.80 -11.58
CA VAL A 93 5.39 -7.60 -11.45
C VAL A 93 4.45 -6.41 -11.42
N ILE A 94 4.64 -5.53 -10.45
CA ILE A 94 3.95 -4.26 -10.37
C ILE A 94 4.92 -3.13 -10.66
N ALA A 95 4.47 -2.13 -11.40
CA ALA A 95 5.29 -1.01 -11.84
C ALA A 95 4.53 0.31 -11.75
N PRO A 96 5.23 1.44 -11.48
CA PRO A 96 4.61 2.75 -11.50
C PRO A 96 4.26 3.15 -12.94
N THR A 97 3.19 3.93 -13.10
CA THR A 97 2.92 4.65 -14.34
C THR A 97 3.50 6.07 -14.31
N GLU A 98 3.50 6.74 -15.46
CA GLU A 98 3.81 8.17 -15.57
C GLU A 98 2.74 9.08 -14.92
N LYS A 99 1.57 8.54 -14.53
CA LYS A 99 0.48 9.33 -13.95
C LYS A 99 0.90 9.96 -12.62
N LEU A 100 0.99 11.29 -12.58
CA LEU A 100 1.33 12.02 -11.36
C LEU A 100 0.25 11.82 -10.29
N PRO A 101 0.62 11.69 -8.99
CA PRO A 101 -0.33 11.57 -7.89
C PRO A 101 -1.39 12.67 -7.99
N SER A 102 -2.68 12.32 -7.87
CA SER A 102 -3.71 13.36 -7.78
C SER A 102 -3.50 14.19 -6.53
N ILE A 103 -4.09 15.39 -6.49
CA ILE A 103 -4.01 16.27 -5.32
C ILE A 103 -4.50 15.54 -4.06
N ASP A 104 -5.48 14.64 -4.23
CA ASP A 104 -6.03 13.79 -3.17
C ASP A 104 -4.97 12.89 -2.50
N TYR A 105 -3.95 12.44 -3.23
CA TYR A 105 -2.85 11.62 -2.72
C TYR A 105 -1.57 12.44 -2.38
N SER A 106 -1.58 13.74 -2.67
CA SER A 106 -0.42 14.63 -2.49
C SER A 106 -0.37 15.33 -1.13
N GLN A 107 -1.49 15.37 -0.41
CA GLN A 107 -1.66 16.21 0.78
C GLN A 107 -1.22 15.56 2.11
N LEU A 108 -0.71 14.33 2.09
CA LEU A 108 -0.32 13.61 3.32
C LEU A 108 1.20 13.51 3.52
N VAL A 109 1.95 14.49 3.00
CA VAL A 109 3.31 14.73 3.47
C VAL A 109 3.19 15.47 4.80
N HIS A 110 3.20 14.74 5.93
CA HIS A 110 3.31 15.37 7.24
C HIS A 110 4.54 16.30 7.28
N PRO A 111 4.42 17.52 7.86
CA PRO A 111 5.58 18.36 8.10
C PRO A 111 6.48 17.63 9.10
N ARG A 112 7.78 17.53 8.78
CA ARG A 112 8.81 17.08 9.73
C ARG A 112 8.71 17.97 10.98
N ALA A 113 8.49 17.34 12.14
CA ALA A 113 8.78 17.93 13.44
C ALA A 113 10.29 18.04 13.66
#